data_AF-A0A935WDE7-F1
#
_entry.id   AF-A0A935WDE7-F1
#
_cell.length_a   1.000
_cell.length_b   1.000
_cell.length_c   1.000
_cell.angle_alpha   90.00
_cell.angle_beta   90.00
_cell.angle_gamma   90.00
#
_symmetry.space_group_name_H-M   'P 1'
#
loop_
_entity.id
_entity.type
_entity.pdbx_description
1 polymer ?
#
loop_
_entity_poly.entity_id
_entity_poly.type
_entity_poly.pdbx_seq_one_letter_code
_entity_poly.pdbx_strand_id
1 'polypeptide(L)'
;MRHAWMLLALLACASGPAGEDPTETWAFAVAERSCAPWDGAATMVTLTNTADPPSAATPALRLAAWQGPAEVGGHTFEVAAQGTDGGTATYCQGGDCTAATTGWIRFGPGTGPLTGRYSLTFPDGTRRTGSFSAPLVARQTMCG
;
A
#
# COMPACT_ATOMS: atom_id res chain seq x y z
N MET A 1 -16.34 56.15 -38.62
CA MET A 1 -15.33 55.61 -37.67
C MET A 1 -16.02 54.58 -36.80
N ARG A 2 -15.83 53.28 -37.08
CA ARG A 2 -16.49 52.15 -36.43
C ARG A 2 -15.44 51.42 -35.58
N HIS A 3 -15.58 51.46 -34.25
CA HIS A 3 -14.75 50.66 -33.36
C HIS A 3 -15.58 49.48 -32.85
N ALA A 4 -15.28 48.29 -33.36
CA ALA A 4 -15.80 47.03 -32.88
C ALA A 4 -15.02 46.62 -31.63
N TRP A 5 -15.70 46.52 -30.49
CA TRP A 5 -15.15 45.95 -29.26
C TRP A 5 -15.58 44.49 -29.20
N MET A 6 -14.62 43.57 -29.42
CA MET A 6 -14.78 42.14 -29.19
C MET A 6 -14.38 41.84 -27.76
N LEU A 7 -15.38 41.53 -26.91
CA LEU A 7 -15.18 41.01 -25.56
C LEU A 7 -14.86 39.51 -25.66
N LEU A 8 -13.59 39.17 -25.40
CA LEU A 8 -13.13 37.80 -25.27
C LEU A 8 -13.51 37.30 -23.86
N ALA A 9 -14.50 36.41 -23.77
CA ALA A 9 -14.85 35.72 -22.55
C ALA A 9 -13.94 34.48 -22.39
N LEU A 10 -12.96 34.56 -21.49
CA LEU A 10 -12.15 33.43 -21.07
C LEU A 10 -12.98 32.53 -20.14
N LEU A 11 -13.46 31.39 -20.65
CA LEU A 11 -13.93 30.29 -19.81
C LEU A 11 -12.71 29.70 -19.08
N ALA A 12 -12.54 30.06 -17.81
CA ALA A 12 -11.63 29.35 -16.91
C ALA A 12 -12.27 28.01 -16.52
N CYS A 13 -11.82 26.91 -17.13
CA CYS A 13 -12.09 25.58 -16.60
C CYS A 13 -11.41 25.46 -15.23
N ALA A 14 -12.22 25.52 -14.17
CA ALA A 14 -11.77 25.24 -12.82
C ALA A 14 -11.34 23.76 -12.75
N SER A 15 -10.03 23.52 -12.74
CA SER A 15 -9.45 22.25 -12.32
C SER A 15 -9.78 22.08 -10.84
N GLY A 16 -10.84 21.34 -10.53
CA GLY A 16 -11.12 20.94 -9.15
C GLY A 16 -9.89 20.24 -8.56
N PRO A 17 -9.62 20.39 -7.26
CA PRO A 17 -8.53 19.65 -6.63
C PRO A 17 -8.75 18.17 -6.93
N ALA A 18 -7.72 17.51 -7.47
CA ALA A 18 -7.71 16.07 -7.66
C ALA A 18 -8.18 15.46 -6.33
N GLY A 19 -9.37 14.86 -6.34
CA GLY A 19 -9.97 14.32 -5.13
C GLY A 19 -8.99 13.35 -4.50
N GLU A 20 -8.60 13.61 -3.26
CA GLU A 20 -7.87 12.63 -2.47
C GLU A 20 -8.71 11.36 -2.44
N ASP A 21 -8.18 10.26 -2.98
CA ASP A 21 -8.86 8.98 -2.91
C ASP A 21 -9.20 8.67 -1.45
N PRO A 22 -10.40 8.14 -1.15
CA PRO A 22 -10.79 7.85 0.22
C PRO A 22 -9.74 6.96 0.88
N THR A 23 -9.24 7.39 2.03
CA THR A 23 -8.26 6.63 2.82
C THR A 23 -8.96 5.41 3.41
N GLU A 24 -8.53 4.23 3.00
CA GLU A 24 -9.02 2.96 3.51
C GLU A 24 -8.55 2.73 4.95
N THR A 25 -9.46 2.25 5.78
CA THR A 25 -9.21 1.91 7.18
C THR A 25 -9.42 0.42 7.39
N TRP A 26 -8.53 -0.20 8.17
CA TRP A 26 -8.59 -1.62 8.52
C TRP A 26 -8.74 -1.77 10.03
N ALA A 27 -9.64 -2.64 10.48
CA ALA A 27 -9.86 -2.86 11.91
C ALA A 27 -8.66 -3.55 12.59
N PHE A 28 -7.89 -4.35 11.85
CA PHE A 28 -6.75 -5.11 12.34
C PHE A 28 -5.55 -4.99 11.41
N ALA A 29 -4.37 -4.92 12.01
CA ALA A 29 -3.10 -4.92 11.31
C ALA A 29 -2.09 -5.75 12.09
N VAL A 30 -1.22 -6.48 11.40
CA VAL A 30 -0.12 -7.24 12.01
C VAL A 30 1.10 -7.20 11.10
N ALA A 31 2.28 -7.04 11.70
CA ALA A 31 3.56 -7.13 11.00
C ALA A 31 4.29 -8.41 11.42
N GLU A 32 4.96 -9.07 10.49
CA GLU A 32 5.75 -10.27 10.76
C GLU A 32 7.01 -10.33 9.87
N ARG A 33 7.99 -11.12 10.31
CA ARG A 33 9.15 -11.46 9.49
C ARG A 33 8.71 -12.46 8.43
N SER A 34 9.12 -12.22 7.19
CA SER A 34 8.83 -13.08 6.04
C SER A 34 10.08 -13.23 5.17
N CYS A 35 9.96 -13.97 4.08
CA CYS A 35 11.03 -14.16 3.10
C CYS A 35 10.67 -13.49 1.78
N ALA A 36 11.65 -12.81 1.21
CA ALA A 36 11.61 -12.39 -0.19
C ALA A 36 11.69 -13.62 -1.12
N PRO A 37 11.33 -13.49 -2.41
CA PRO A 37 11.41 -14.59 -3.37
C PRO A 37 12.80 -15.22 -3.58
N TRP A 38 13.86 -14.55 -3.14
CA TRP A 38 15.26 -15.01 -3.19
C TRP A 38 15.80 -15.40 -1.80
N ASP A 39 14.90 -15.77 -0.89
CA ASP A 39 15.20 -16.14 0.50
C ASP A 39 15.91 -15.03 1.31
N GLY A 40 15.78 -13.78 0.85
CA GLY A 40 16.20 -12.60 1.59
C GLY A 40 15.23 -12.22 2.71
N ALA A 41 15.68 -11.39 3.65
CA ALA A 41 14.82 -10.87 4.71
C ALA A 41 13.68 -10.01 4.14
N ALA A 42 12.48 -10.20 4.66
CA ALA A 42 11.32 -9.38 4.34
C ALA A 42 10.47 -9.06 5.56
N THR A 43 9.69 -8.00 5.42
CA THR A 43 8.66 -7.58 6.37
C THR A 43 7.32 -7.70 5.67
N MET A 44 6.41 -8.49 6.25
CA MET A 44 5.03 -8.60 5.78
C MET A 44 4.11 -7.87 6.74
N VAL A 45 3.27 -6.98 6.22
CA VAL A 45 2.18 -6.34 6.94
C VAL A 45 0.86 -6.86 6.37
N THR A 46 0.03 -7.46 7.21
CA THR A 46 -1.32 -7.89 6.84
C THR A 46 -2.35 -6.96 7.47
N LEU A 47 -3.25 -6.43 6.65
CA LEU A 47 -4.35 -5.56 7.03
C LEU A 47 -5.67 -6.28 6.74
N THR A 48 -6.59 -6.30 7.70
CA THR A 48 -7.88 -6.98 7.55
C THR A 48 -8.95 -6.40 8.49
N ASN A 49 -10.21 -6.77 8.27
CA ASN A 49 -11.33 -6.35 9.11
C ASN A 49 -11.81 -7.45 10.08
N THR A 50 -11.15 -8.61 10.12
CA THR A 50 -11.44 -9.67 11.09
C THR A 50 -10.22 -9.99 11.93
N ALA A 51 -10.45 -10.37 13.19
CA ALA A 51 -9.37 -10.75 14.10
C ALA A 51 -8.77 -12.12 13.71
N ASP A 52 -7.50 -12.31 14.09
CA ASP A 52 -6.56 -13.40 13.78
C ASP A 52 -7.12 -14.85 13.88
N PRO A 53 -6.69 -15.80 13.03
CA PRO A 53 -6.07 -15.60 11.71
C PRO A 53 -7.13 -15.39 10.62
N PRO A 54 -6.89 -14.48 9.65
CA PRO A 54 -7.79 -14.32 8.53
C PRO A 54 -7.87 -15.65 7.77
N SER A 55 -9.09 -16.20 7.68
CA SER A 55 -9.35 -17.31 6.77
C SER A 55 -9.13 -16.85 5.34
N ALA A 56 -8.82 -17.76 4.42
CA ALA A 56 -8.66 -17.44 2.99
C ALA A 56 -9.90 -16.71 2.41
N ALA A 57 -11.07 -16.88 3.03
CA ALA A 57 -12.32 -16.21 2.63
C ALA A 57 -12.39 -14.73 3.05
N THR A 58 -11.57 -14.28 3.99
CA THR A 58 -11.61 -12.91 4.51
C THR A 58 -10.83 -11.95 3.62
N PRO A 59 -11.39 -10.78 3.26
CA PRO A 59 -10.63 -9.68 2.68
C PRO A 59 -9.39 -9.33 3.49
N ALA A 60 -8.23 -9.36 2.86
CA ALA A 60 -6.97 -8.95 3.45
C ALA A 60 -6.07 -8.27 2.43
N LEU A 61 -5.46 -7.16 2.82
CA LEU A 61 -4.38 -6.53 2.06
C LEU A 61 -3.04 -6.91 2.70
N ARG A 62 -2.16 -7.51 1.92
CA ARG A 62 -0.82 -7.91 2.33
C ARG A 62 0.20 -7.00 1.65
N LEU A 63 1.06 -6.39 2.44
CA LEU A 63 2.10 -5.46 2.01
C LEU A 63 3.45 -6.06 2.40
N ALA A 64 4.32 -6.33 1.44
CA ALA A 64 5.65 -6.83 1.72
C ALA A 64 6.72 -5.83 1.30
N ALA A 65 7.71 -5.63 2.16
CA ALA A 65 8.95 -4.93 1.85
C ALA A 65 10.12 -5.91 1.96
N TRP A 66 11.05 -5.87 1.01
CA TRP A 66 12.20 -6.77 0.93
C TRP A 66 13.37 -6.33 1.79
N GLN A 67 13.04 -6.01 3.03
CA GLN A 67 13.93 -5.63 4.11
C GLN A 67 13.33 -6.15 5.42
N GLY A 68 14.18 -6.44 6.40
CA GLY A 68 13.72 -6.88 7.71
C GLY A 68 13.02 -5.75 8.48
N PRO A 69 12.29 -6.09 9.57
CA PRO A 69 11.55 -5.09 10.34
C PRO A 69 12.42 -3.99 10.97
N ALA A 70 13.71 -4.25 11.18
CA ALA A 70 14.63 -3.26 11.75
C ALA A 70 15.09 -2.24 10.70
N GLU A 71 15.04 -2.60 9.42
CA GLU A 71 15.57 -1.83 8.30
C GLU A 71 14.50 -1.05 7.53
N VAL A 72 13.21 -1.34 7.72
CA VAL A 72 12.13 -0.64 6.99
C VAL A 72 11.82 0.76 7.50
N GLY A 73 12.15 1.08 8.76
CA GLY A 73 11.74 2.31 9.43
C GLY A 73 12.18 3.59 8.70
N GLY A 74 11.23 4.47 8.36
CA GLY A 74 11.49 5.74 7.67
C GLY A 74 11.72 5.62 6.16
N HIS A 75 11.70 4.41 5.60
CA HIS A 75 11.91 4.16 4.19
C HIS A 75 10.61 4.07 3.38
N THR A 76 10.74 4.21 2.07
CA THR A 76 9.66 4.00 1.10
C THR A 76 10.11 2.92 0.12
N PHE A 77 9.23 1.96 -0.13
CA PHE A 77 9.46 0.82 -1.00
C PHE A 77 8.47 0.91 -2.15
N GLU A 78 8.97 0.90 -3.37
CA GLU A 78 8.11 0.83 -4.54
C GLU A 78 7.53 -0.58 -4.65
N VAL A 79 6.29 -0.64 -5.08
CA VAL A 79 5.56 -1.88 -5.33
C VAL A 79 5.43 -2.03 -6.83
N ALA A 80 5.85 -3.19 -7.32
CA ALA A 80 5.65 -3.60 -8.70
C ALA A 80 5.08 -5.01 -8.75
N ALA A 81 4.40 -5.33 -9.85
CA ALA A 81 3.76 -6.65 -10.05
C ALA A 81 4.72 -7.84 -9.83
N GLN A 82 6.00 -7.67 -10.19
CA GLN A 82 7.03 -8.72 -10.09
C GLN A 82 7.85 -8.63 -8.80
N GLY A 83 7.59 -7.65 -7.92
CA GLY A 83 8.32 -7.48 -6.67
C GLY A 83 9.80 -7.13 -6.84
N THR A 84 10.25 -6.60 -7.97
CA THR A 84 11.67 -6.25 -8.18
C THR A 84 12.08 -4.94 -7.51
N ASP A 85 11.12 -4.09 -7.13
CA ASP A 85 11.36 -2.67 -6.85
C ASP A 85 11.33 -2.33 -5.34
N GLY A 86 11.56 -3.32 -4.49
CA GLY A 86 11.68 -3.15 -3.03
C GLY A 86 10.49 -3.66 -2.22
N GLY A 87 9.36 -3.95 -2.86
CA GLY A 87 8.22 -4.60 -2.22
C GLY A 87 7.20 -5.18 -3.19
N THR A 88 6.17 -5.83 -2.64
CA THR A 88 4.95 -6.24 -3.37
C THR A 88 3.72 -5.98 -2.51
N ALA A 89 2.54 -5.94 -3.12
CA ALA A 89 1.28 -5.91 -2.39
C ALA A 89 0.24 -6.80 -3.06
N THR A 90 -0.56 -7.51 -2.27
CA THR A 90 -1.64 -8.37 -2.76
C THR A 90 -2.91 -8.13 -1.97
N TYR A 91 -4.03 -8.00 -2.67
CA TYR A 91 -5.36 -8.00 -2.07
C TYR A 91 -6.00 -9.37 -2.28
N CYS A 92 -6.34 -10.04 -1.19
CA CYS A 92 -6.96 -11.36 -1.18
C CYS A 92 -8.41 -11.28 -0.75
N GLN A 93 -9.32 -11.92 -1.48
CA GLN A 93 -10.74 -12.02 -1.14
C GLN A 93 -11.31 -13.34 -1.67
N GLY A 94 -12.00 -14.11 -0.82
CA GLY A 94 -12.63 -15.36 -1.25
C GLY A 94 -11.65 -16.45 -1.70
N GLY A 95 -10.38 -16.38 -1.30
CA GLY A 95 -9.31 -17.27 -1.75
C GLY A 95 -8.54 -16.77 -2.98
N ASP A 96 -9.08 -15.78 -3.69
CA ASP A 96 -8.42 -15.17 -4.85
C ASP A 96 -7.57 -13.98 -4.41
N CYS A 97 -6.30 -13.96 -4.83
CA CYS A 97 -5.37 -12.88 -4.54
C CYS A 97 -4.96 -12.17 -5.83
N THR A 98 -5.11 -10.85 -5.87
CA THR A 98 -4.66 -10.00 -6.97
C THR A 98 -3.47 -9.17 -6.50
N ALA A 99 -2.36 -9.21 -7.24
CA ALA A 99 -1.20 -8.36 -6.97
C ALA A 99 -1.43 -6.94 -7.49
N ALA A 100 -0.94 -5.95 -6.74
CA ALA A 100 -0.85 -4.57 -7.21
C ALA A 100 0.15 -4.49 -8.38
N THR A 101 -0.16 -3.67 -9.38
CA THR A 101 0.70 -3.45 -10.54
C THR A 101 1.80 -2.44 -10.25
N THR A 102 1.43 -1.37 -9.52
CA THR A 102 2.32 -0.27 -9.13
C THR A 102 1.91 0.29 -7.77
N GLY A 103 2.80 1.00 -7.10
CA GLY A 103 2.47 1.77 -5.91
C GLY A 103 3.65 1.91 -4.98
N TRP A 104 3.39 2.27 -3.73
CA TRP A 104 4.43 2.36 -2.71
C TRP A 104 3.90 2.00 -1.33
N ILE A 105 4.84 1.58 -0.47
CA ILE A 105 4.66 1.40 0.96
C ILE A 105 5.68 2.29 1.67
N ARG A 106 5.20 3.23 2.49
CA ARG A 106 6.04 4.13 3.28
C ARG A 106 5.91 3.80 4.75
N PHE A 107 7.00 3.38 5.36
CA PHE A 107 7.06 3.14 6.79
C PHE A 107 7.39 4.43 7.53
N GLY A 108 6.74 4.64 8.66
CA GLY A 108 7.11 5.65 9.64
C GLY A 108 8.46 5.32 10.28
N PRO A 109 9.11 6.30 10.92
CA PRO A 109 10.34 6.04 11.68
C PRO A 109 10.05 5.24 12.95
N GLY A 110 11.08 4.55 13.46
CA GLY A 110 11.05 3.85 14.75
C GLY A 110 11.08 2.33 14.64
N THR A 111 11.19 1.68 15.80
CA THR A 111 11.35 0.22 15.97
C THR A 111 10.17 -0.42 16.74
N GLY A 112 9.16 0.38 17.06
CA GLY A 112 7.94 -0.05 17.76
C GLY A 112 6.95 -0.72 16.81
N PRO A 113 5.61 -0.69 17.07
CA PRO A 113 4.66 -1.13 16.05
C PRO A 113 4.97 -0.42 14.73
N LEU A 114 5.07 -1.19 13.65
CA LEU A 114 5.39 -0.65 12.34
C LEU A 114 4.20 0.20 11.90
N THR A 115 4.42 1.50 11.81
CA THR A 115 3.43 2.43 11.28
C THR A 115 3.77 2.76 9.84
N GLY A 116 2.78 3.16 9.06
CA GLY A 116 3.04 3.55 7.69
C GLY A 116 1.81 3.94 6.90
N ARG A 117 2.04 4.20 5.62
CA ARG A 117 1.03 4.51 4.61
C ARG A 117 1.31 3.71 3.35
N TYR A 118 0.28 3.54 2.53
CA TYR A 118 0.43 2.93 1.22
C TYR A 118 -0.46 3.64 0.19
N SER A 119 -0.05 3.53 -1.08
CA SER A 119 -0.88 3.87 -2.24
C SER A 119 -0.58 2.84 -3.32
N LEU A 120 -1.58 2.06 -3.70
CA LEU A 120 -1.45 0.92 -4.61
C LEU A 120 -2.45 1.05 -5.75
N THR A 121 -2.04 0.62 -6.94
CA THR A 121 -2.91 0.47 -8.10
C THR A 121 -2.94 -1.00 -8.50
N PHE A 122 -4.13 -1.52 -8.79
CA PHE A 122 -4.37 -2.90 -9.19
C PHE A 122 -4.64 -3.01 -10.70
N PRO A 123 -4.61 -4.23 -11.30
CA PRO A 123 -4.77 -4.42 -12.74
C PRO A 123 -6.09 -3.90 -13.32
N ASP A 124 -7.15 -3.88 -12.52
CA ASP A 124 -8.47 -3.34 -12.88
C ASP A 124 -8.54 -1.80 -12.82
N GLY A 125 -7.43 -1.14 -12.47
CA GLY A 125 -7.37 0.30 -12.25
C GLY A 125 -7.81 0.74 -10.86
N THR A 126 -8.25 -0.19 -10.00
CA THR A 126 -8.62 0.11 -8.62
C THR A 126 -7.42 0.67 -7.87
N ARG A 127 -7.60 1.82 -7.24
CA ARG A 127 -6.61 2.43 -6.36
C ARG A 127 -6.99 2.21 -4.90
N ARG A 128 -6.04 1.74 -4.09
CA ARG A 128 -6.19 1.61 -2.64
C ARG A 128 -5.13 2.46 -1.95
N THR A 129 -5.57 3.39 -1.12
CA THR A 129 -4.69 4.21 -0.29
C THR A 129 -5.08 4.05 1.16
N GLY A 130 -4.12 4.09 2.08
CA GLY A 130 -4.42 3.84 3.48
C GLY A 130 -3.24 4.06 4.40
N SER A 131 -3.48 3.82 5.69
CA SER A 131 -2.45 3.83 6.73
C SER A 131 -2.56 2.59 7.60
N PHE A 132 -1.47 2.25 8.29
CA PHE A 132 -1.43 1.12 9.20
C PHE A 132 -0.62 1.43 10.45
N SER A 133 -0.95 0.72 11.53
CA SER A 133 -0.18 0.62 12.76
C SER A 133 -0.19 -0.85 13.17
N ALA A 134 0.87 -1.56 12.82
CA ALA A 134 0.94 -3.01 12.87
C ALA A 134 1.94 -3.45 13.96
N PRO A 135 1.48 -4.05 15.08
CA PRO A 135 2.40 -4.68 16.03
C PRO A 135 3.21 -5.77 15.34
N LEU A 136 4.51 -5.84 15.65
CA LEU A 136 5.39 -6.90 15.17
C LEU A 136 5.16 -8.16 16.00
N VAL A 137 4.66 -9.23 15.39
CA VAL A 137 4.50 -10.53 16.04
C VAL A 137 5.72 -11.41 15.80
N ALA A 138 6.16 -12.10 16.84
CA ALA A 138 7.28 -13.03 16.76
C ALA A 138 6.79 -14.36 16.19
N ARG A 139 6.81 -14.49 14.86
CA ARG A 139 6.70 -15.79 14.18
C ARG A 139 8.08 -16.20 13.68
N GLN A 140 8.48 -17.44 13.94
CA GLN A 140 9.72 -17.98 13.41
C GLN A 140 9.54 -18.25 11.92
N THR A 141 10.19 -17.44 11.10
CA THR A 141 10.33 -17.68 9.67
C THR A 141 11.82 -17.88 9.40
N MET A 142 12.19 -19.05 8.88
CA MET A 142 13.56 -19.32 8.46
C MET A 142 13.66 -19.06 6.96
N CYS A 143 14.26 -17.94 6.58
CA CYS A 143 14.73 -17.72 5.21
C CYS A 143 16.15 -18.28 5.13
N GLY A 144 16.46 -19.12 4.14
CA GLY A 144 17.73 -19.83 4.06
C GLY A 144 18.08 -20.29 2.67
#